data_AF-A0A8C1HVE8-F1
#
_entry.id   AF-A0A8C1HVE8-F1
#
_cell.length_a   1.000
_cell.length_b   1.000
_cell.length_c   1.000
_cell.angle_alpha   90.00
_cell.angle_beta   90.00
_cell.angle_gamma   90.00
#
_symmetry.space_group_name_H-M   'P 1'
#
loop_
_entity.id
_entity.type
_entity.pdbx_description
1 polymer ?
#
loop_
_entity_poly.entity_id
_entity_poly.type
_entity_poly.pdbx_seq_one_letter_code
_entity_poly.pdbx_strand_id
1 'polypeptide(L)'
;MAKVYKKTSGNGSLCLYLGRRDFVDHVERIDPVDGVLKIDPSALNGRKVWVQLACAFRYGREDLDVIGVSFRKDIWIKRIQMYPFEGTKPPNTPMQDALLKKVGDQGHPFTFDIPVHLPCSVSLQPAPEDAGKPCGVDYEVKAYIANEEDETDEKVEKKDTCRLIIRKIQYAPNELAAGPKTDLNKQFITADKPIHVEASMEKELYYHGDPIPIKVKVNNETSKVVKKIKISIHQITDVLLYSSDKYHKCILNEEFGDQINANSTFEKEYRVTPLLASNKEKRGLALDGKLKDEDTNLASSTILLPNMDKQMQGLVVSYKIKVTLMMGGGLLGSLTLSDITAELPLVLMSPKPAGLISALNRIQPVMKRSKSEGETLRNRCRFQTTSFHEP
;
A
#
# COMPACT_ATOMS: atom_id res chain seq x y z
N MET A 1 15.56 -21.08 0.11
CA MET A 1 14.92 -21.47 1.38
C MET A 1 13.90 -20.41 1.75
N ALA A 2 12.66 -20.77 2.07
CA ALA A 2 11.66 -19.80 2.52
C ALA A 2 12.03 -19.28 3.92
N LYS A 3 12.01 -17.96 4.12
CA LYS A 3 12.27 -17.31 5.41
C LYS A 3 11.08 -17.59 6.34
N VAL A 4 11.35 -18.01 7.58
CA VAL A 4 10.31 -18.25 8.59
C VAL A 4 10.55 -17.31 9.76
N TYR A 5 9.49 -16.63 10.19
CA TYR A 5 9.52 -15.73 11.33
C TYR A 5 8.94 -16.46 12.54
N LYS A 6 9.61 -16.37 13.69
CA LYS A 6 9.09 -16.94 14.94
C LYS A 6 9.22 -15.99 16.11
N LYS A 7 8.31 -16.09 17.07
CA LYS A 7 8.41 -15.42 18.36
C LYS A 7 7.94 -16.34 19.47
N THR A 8 8.79 -16.56 20.46
CA THR A 8 8.48 -17.34 21.66
C THR A 8 8.02 -16.42 22.78
N SER A 9 7.09 -16.89 23.61
CA SER A 9 6.68 -16.23 24.85
C SER A 9 7.82 -16.23 25.87
N GLY A 10 7.76 -15.35 26.87
CA GLY A 10 8.80 -15.24 27.89
C GLY A 10 8.94 -16.52 28.73
N ASN A 11 7.84 -17.23 28.95
CA ASN A 11 7.81 -18.50 29.67
C ASN A 11 8.11 -19.74 28.79
N GLY A 12 8.31 -19.57 27.48
CA GLY A 12 8.61 -20.67 26.55
C GLY A 12 7.41 -21.52 26.08
N SER A 13 6.24 -21.40 26.73
CA SER A 13 5.07 -22.26 26.49
C SER A 13 4.40 -22.04 25.13
N LEU A 14 4.54 -20.85 24.54
CA LEU A 14 3.96 -20.50 23.25
C LEU A 14 5.06 -20.09 22.27
N CYS A 15 5.00 -20.58 21.03
CA CYS A 15 5.84 -20.07 19.96
C CYS A 15 5.04 -19.86 18.67
N LEU A 16 4.91 -18.61 18.24
CA LEU A 16 4.18 -18.20 17.05
C LEU A 16 5.10 -18.27 15.83
N TYR A 17 4.65 -18.93 14.75
CA TYR A 17 5.37 -19.05 13.48
C TYR A 17 4.55 -18.47 12.33
N LEU A 18 5.20 -17.65 11.49
CA LEU A 18 4.65 -17.10 10.26
C LEU A 18 5.63 -17.33 9.09
N GLY A 19 5.09 -17.65 7.91
CA GLY A 19 5.87 -17.77 6.68
C GLY A 19 6.27 -16.43 6.06
N ARG A 20 5.56 -15.35 6.40
CA ARG A 20 5.76 -13.99 5.89
C ARG A 20 5.24 -12.97 6.90
N ARG A 21 5.65 -11.72 6.73
CA ARG A 21 5.14 -10.58 7.51
C ARG A 21 4.39 -9.54 6.70
N ASP A 22 4.44 -9.64 5.37
CA ASP A 22 3.73 -8.75 4.48
C ASP A 22 2.61 -9.53 3.79
N PHE A 23 1.40 -9.01 3.92
CA PHE A 23 0.18 -9.57 3.34
C PHE A 23 -0.37 -8.56 2.35
N VAL A 24 -0.52 -9.01 1.10
CA VAL A 24 -0.86 -8.15 -0.02
C VAL A 24 -2.35 -7.92 -0.08
N ASP A 25 -2.74 -6.66 -0.15
CA ASP A 25 -4.06 -6.20 -0.51
C ASP A 25 -4.17 -6.07 -2.04
N HIS A 26 -5.05 -6.88 -2.62
CA HIS A 26 -5.35 -6.89 -4.05
C HIS A 26 -6.62 -6.07 -4.37
N VAL A 27 -7.03 -5.16 -3.48
CA VAL A 27 -8.26 -4.34 -3.54
C VAL A 27 -9.54 -5.14 -3.26
N GLU A 28 -9.75 -6.24 -3.99
CA GLU A 28 -10.94 -7.10 -3.84
C GLU A 28 -10.76 -8.21 -2.80
N ARG A 29 -9.51 -8.57 -2.50
CA ARG A 29 -9.15 -9.61 -1.54
C ARG A 29 -7.80 -9.30 -0.91
N ILE A 30 -7.57 -9.84 0.27
CA ILE A 30 -6.29 -9.74 0.98
C ILE A 30 -5.72 -11.14 1.13
N ASP A 31 -4.41 -11.28 0.99
CA ASP A 31 -3.73 -12.54 1.29
C ASP A 31 -4.03 -12.95 2.75
N PRO A 32 -4.52 -14.18 3.00
CA PRO A 32 -4.87 -14.61 4.34
C PRO A 32 -3.61 -14.73 5.21
N VAL A 33 -3.76 -14.42 6.49
CA VAL A 33 -2.70 -14.57 7.49
C VAL A 33 -2.68 -16.01 7.97
N ASP A 34 -1.77 -16.80 7.41
CA ASP A 34 -1.59 -18.21 7.74
C ASP A 34 -0.32 -18.44 8.60
N GLY A 35 -0.49 -19.21 9.68
CA GLY A 35 0.58 -19.50 10.62
C GLY A 35 0.37 -20.77 11.42
N VAL A 36 1.36 -21.07 12.27
CA VAL A 36 1.32 -22.20 13.21
C VAL A 36 1.70 -21.68 14.60
N LEU A 37 0.91 -22.04 15.60
CA LEU A 37 1.22 -21.80 17.00
C LEU A 37 1.69 -23.11 17.64
N LYS A 38 2.93 -23.14 18.12
CA LYS A 38 3.41 -24.21 19.00
C LYS A 38 2.89 -23.93 20.41
N ILE A 39 2.26 -24.94 21.01
CA ILE A 39 1.70 -24.86 22.36
C ILE A 39 2.35 -25.96 23.19
N ASP A 40 2.77 -25.64 24.41
CA ASP A 40 3.19 -26.62 25.41
C ASP A 40 2.06 -26.80 26.46
N PRO A 41 1.27 -27.89 26.38
CA PRO A 41 0.14 -28.12 27.28
C PRO A 41 0.53 -28.23 28.75
N SER A 42 1.77 -28.64 29.05
CA SER A 42 2.24 -28.85 30.42
C SER A 42 2.25 -27.57 31.25
N ALA A 43 2.36 -26.41 30.59
CA ALA A 43 2.42 -25.10 31.22
C ALA A 43 1.06 -24.39 31.30
N LEU A 44 -0.03 -24.99 30.82
CA LEU A 44 -1.32 -24.32 30.70
C LEU A 44 -2.19 -24.38 31.97
N ASN A 45 -1.96 -25.34 32.87
CA ASN A 45 -2.74 -25.51 34.11
C ASN A 45 -4.28 -25.47 33.90
N GLY A 46 -4.75 -26.04 32.79
CA GLY A 46 -6.19 -26.06 32.43
C GLY A 46 -6.70 -24.79 31.73
N ARG A 47 -5.87 -23.76 31.55
CA ARG A 47 -6.21 -22.52 30.83
C ARG A 47 -6.25 -22.74 29.31
N LYS A 48 -6.92 -21.83 28.62
CA LYS A 48 -7.07 -21.85 27.16
C LYS A 48 -5.98 -21.03 26.49
N VAL A 49 -5.71 -21.35 25.23
CA VAL A 49 -4.80 -20.59 24.37
C VAL A 49 -5.57 -19.98 23.23
N TRP A 50 -5.36 -18.70 23.02
CA TRP A 50 -5.99 -17.91 21.98
C TRP A 50 -4.93 -17.34 21.04
N VAL A 51 -5.29 -17.20 19.78
CA VAL A 51 -4.57 -16.35 18.82
C VAL A 51 -5.50 -15.25 18.35
N GLN A 52 -4.96 -14.04 18.27
CA GLN A 52 -5.66 -12.83 17.91
C GLN A 52 -4.93 -12.13 16.77
N LEU A 53 -5.69 -11.65 15.79
CA LEU A 53 -5.24 -10.65 14.84
C LEU A 53 -5.95 -9.33 15.14
N ALA A 54 -5.17 -8.29 15.41
CA ALA A 54 -5.69 -6.95 15.69
C ALA A 54 -5.16 -5.96 14.64
N CYS A 55 -6.05 -5.15 14.08
CA CYS A 55 -5.73 -3.92 13.36
C CYS A 55 -5.94 -2.77 14.35
N ALA A 56 -4.86 -2.06 14.68
CA ALA A 56 -4.90 -0.97 15.64
C ALA A 56 -4.41 0.33 15.03
N PHE A 57 -5.06 1.43 15.41
CA PHE A 57 -4.54 2.77 15.23
C PHE A 57 -3.87 3.22 16.51
N ARG A 58 -2.61 3.65 16.41
CA ARG A 58 -1.83 4.19 17.53
C ARG A 58 -1.61 5.67 17.33
N TYR A 59 -1.76 6.42 18.42
CA TYR A 59 -1.52 7.85 18.51
C TYR A 59 -0.81 8.15 19.84
N GLY A 60 0.13 9.10 19.85
CA GLY A 60 0.78 9.57 21.09
C GLY A 60 2.07 8.84 21.49
N ARG A 61 2.79 9.42 22.47
CA ARG A 61 4.07 8.94 23.01
C ARG A 61 3.83 7.81 24.02
N GLU A 62 4.62 6.73 23.97
CA GLU A 62 4.54 5.65 24.97
C GLU A 62 5.13 6.04 26.35
N ASP A 63 5.84 7.19 26.46
CA ASP A 63 6.78 7.43 27.58
C ASP A 63 6.44 8.60 28.54
N LEU A 64 5.18 9.07 28.64
CA LEU A 64 4.81 10.10 29.63
C LEU A 64 3.52 9.77 30.39
N ASP A 65 3.68 9.16 31.57
CA ASP A 65 2.61 8.80 32.52
C ASP A 65 1.89 9.99 33.19
N VAL A 66 2.05 11.23 32.71
CA VAL A 66 1.27 12.37 33.18
C VAL A 66 0.96 13.32 32.01
N ILE A 67 -0.32 13.33 31.59
CA ILE A 67 -0.96 14.22 30.60
C ILE A 67 -0.27 14.22 29.20
N GLY A 68 -0.02 13.01 28.68
CA GLY A 68 0.39 12.73 27.31
C GLY A 68 -0.23 11.42 26.84
N VAL A 69 -1.48 11.48 26.35
CA VAL A 69 -2.32 10.29 26.13
C VAL A 69 -1.75 9.43 25.00
N SER A 70 -1.05 8.33 25.35
CA SER A 70 -0.87 7.22 24.43
C SER A 70 -2.25 6.61 24.19
N PHE A 71 -2.67 6.61 22.93
CA PHE A 71 -3.99 6.21 22.52
C PHE A 71 -3.85 5.09 21.50
N ARG A 72 -4.37 3.92 21.86
CA ARG A 72 -4.52 2.78 20.96
C ARG A 72 -6.01 2.54 20.77
N LYS A 73 -6.50 2.68 19.55
CA LYS A 73 -7.83 2.21 19.15
C LYS A 73 -7.66 0.93 18.37
N ASP A 74 -8.24 -0.16 18.85
CA ASP A 74 -8.37 -1.34 18.02
C ASP A 74 -9.51 -1.08 17.02
N ILE A 75 -9.16 -0.92 15.75
CA ILE A 75 -10.11 -0.72 14.64
C ILE A 75 -10.86 -2.02 14.38
N TRP A 76 -10.15 -3.14 14.47
CA TRP A 76 -10.70 -4.46 14.24
C TRP A 76 -9.90 -5.52 15.00
N ILE A 77 -10.61 -6.50 15.56
CA ILE A 77 -10.03 -7.65 16.26
C ILE A 77 -10.76 -8.91 15.80
N LYS A 78 -10.01 -9.97 15.56
CA LYS A 78 -10.53 -11.33 15.43
C LYS A 78 -9.71 -12.29 16.29
N ARG A 79 -10.38 -13.20 16.98
CA ARG A 79 -9.78 -14.18 17.89
C ARG A 79 -10.19 -15.60 17.49
N ILE A 80 -9.31 -16.55 17.76
CA ILE A 80 -9.53 -17.99 17.52
C ILE A 80 -8.98 -18.75 18.73
N GLN A 81 -9.78 -19.64 19.31
CA GLN A 81 -9.34 -20.57 20.34
C GLN A 81 -8.47 -21.66 19.69
N MET A 82 -7.22 -21.76 20.13
CA MET A 82 -6.24 -22.71 19.61
C MET A 82 -6.12 -23.96 20.46
N TYR A 83 -6.35 -23.84 21.76
CA TYR A 83 -6.30 -24.94 22.71
C TYR A 83 -7.25 -24.73 23.91
N PRO A 84 -8.05 -25.73 24.31
CA PRO A 84 -8.34 -26.94 23.52
C PRO A 84 -9.02 -26.54 22.20
N PHE A 85 -8.75 -27.26 21.11
CA PHE A 85 -9.36 -26.93 19.82
C PHE A 85 -10.82 -27.39 19.79
N GLU A 86 -11.73 -26.48 19.45
CA GLU A 86 -13.16 -26.74 19.33
C GLU A 86 -13.58 -26.59 17.86
N GLY A 87 -14.23 -27.60 17.30
CA GLY A 87 -14.76 -27.60 15.92
C GLY A 87 -14.02 -28.50 14.93
N THR A 88 -14.25 -28.29 13.64
CA THR A 88 -13.60 -29.03 12.54
C THR A 88 -12.38 -28.26 12.03
N LYS A 89 -11.23 -28.94 11.95
CA LYS A 89 -10.01 -28.35 11.42
C LYS A 89 -10.18 -28.06 9.91
N PRO A 90 -10.01 -26.80 9.47
CA PRO A 90 -9.97 -26.51 8.04
C PRO A 90 -8.74 -27.19 7.39
N PRO A 91 -8.74 -27.38 6.06
CA PRO A 91 -7.57 -27.89 5.36
C PRO A 91 -6.39 -26.92 5.51
N ASN A 92 -5.20 -27.48 5.71
CA ASN A 92 -3.99 -26.69 5.86
C ASN A 92 -3.56 -26.03 4.54
N THR A 93 -2.94 -24.86 4.64
CA THR A 93 -2.20 -24.27 3.52
C THR A 93 -0.86 -24.98 3.31
N PRO A 94 -0.26 -24.90 2.10
CA PRO A 94 1.08 -25.44 1.88
C PRO A 94 2.15 -24.88 2.83
N MET A 95 1.98 -23.61 3.26
CA MET A 95 2.86 -22.99 4.24
C MET A 95 2.67 -23.60 5.63
N GLN A 96 1.43 -23.81 6.06
CA GLN A 96 1.13 -24.46 7.33
C GLN A 96 1.71 -25.89 7.36
N ASP A 97 1.56 -26.67 6.29
CA ASP A 97 2.17 -28.01 6.21
C ASP A 97 3.70 -27.96 6.33
N ALA A 98 4.35 -26.99 5.69
CA ALA A 98 5.80 -26.79 5.80
C ALA A 98 6.22 -26.38 7.22
N LEU A 99 5.44 -25.54 7.90
CA LEU A 99 5.69 -25.12 9.28
C LEU A 99 5.43 -26.26 10.27
N LEU A 100 4.37 -27.04 10.08
CA LEU A 100 4.03 -28.18 10.94
C LEU A 100 5.14 -29.25 10.91
N LYS A 101 5.73 -29.52 9.73
CA LYS A 101 6.91 -30.40 9.60
C LYS A 101 8.10 -29.92 10.45
N LYS A 102 8.22 -28.61 10.69
CA LYS A 102 9.29 -28.01 11.51
C LYS A 102 8.94 -27.92 12.99
N VAL A 103 7.65 -27.73 13.31
CA VAL A 103 7.16 -27.54 14.69
C VAL A 103 6.95 -28.89 15.40
N GLY A 104 6.53 -29.92 14.66
CA GLY A 104 6.14 -31.23 15.19
C GLY A 104 4.71 -31.26 15.71
N ASP A 105 4.38 -32.29 16.48
CA ASP A 105 3.02 -32.65 16.90
C ASP A 105 2.33 -31.60 17.79
N GLN A 106 3.11 -30.70 18.39
CA GLN A 106 2.64 -29.59 19.22
C GLN A 106 2.23 -28.35 18.40
N GLY A 107 2.19 -28.46 17.08
CA GLY A 107 1.84 -27.38 16.16
C GLY A 107 0.35 -27.30 15.87
N HIS A 108 -0.25 -26.13 16.10
CA HIS A 108 -1.64 -25.85 15.83
C HIS A 108 -1.75 -24.79 14.72
N PRO A 109 -2.28 -25.11 13.53
CA PRO A 109 -2.41 -24.16 12.42
C PRO A 109 -3.57 -23.17 12.65
N PHE A 110 -3.40 -21.93 12.21
CA PHE A 110 -4.45 -20.91 12.21
C PHE A 110 -4.42 -20.08 10.93
N THR A 111 -5.58 -19.54 10.57
CA THR A 111 -5.77 -18.66 9.41
C THR A 111 -6.69 -17.50 9.78
N PHE A 112 -6.31 -16.27 9.43
CA PHE A 112 -7.19 -15.11 9.50
C PHE A 112 -7.43 -14.48 8.13
N ASP A 113 -8.69 -14.23 7.82
CA ASP A 113 -9.10 -13.37 6.71
C ASP A 113 -9.25 -11.94 7.18
N ILE A 114 -8.48 -11.03 6.58
CA ILE A 114 -8.56 -9.59 6.85
C ILE A 114 -9.69 -9.01 5.98
N PRO A 115 -10.65 -8.26 6.56
CA PRO A 115 -11.65 -7.55 5.77
C PRO A 115 -11.02 -6.48 4.86
N VAL A 116 -11.52 -6.36 3.63
CA VAL A 116 -10.99 -5.45 2.60
C VAL A 116 -11.06 -3.96 2.99
N HIS A 117 -12.02 -3.57 3.82
CA HIS A 117 -12.22 -2.18 4.25
C HIS A 117 -11.22 -1.68 5.30
N LEU A 118 -10.35 -2.56 5.81
CA LEU A 118 -9.35 -2.15 6.79
C LEU A 118 -8.18 -1.41 6.12
N PRO A 119 -7.62 -0.37 6.78
CA PRO A 119 -6.52 0.43 6.23
C PRO A 119 -5.24 -0.38 5.99
N CYS A 120 -4.41 0.04 5.04
CA CYS A 120 -3.04 -0.48 4.92
C CYS A 120 -2.15 -0.02 6.08
N SER A 121 -1.04 -0.71 6.29
CA SER A 121 -0.05 -0.35 7.30
C SER A 121 0.73 0.90 6.90
N VAL A 122 0.33 2.03 7.46
CA VAL A 122 0.93 3.35 7.23
C VAL A 122 1.29 3.98 8.57
N SER A 123 2.40 4.69 8.62
CA SER A 123 2.85 5.39 9.83
C SER A 123 3.25 6.83 9.52
N LEU A 124 2.92 7.76 10.40
CA LEU A 124 3.40 9.13 10.35
C LEU A 124 4.79 9.20 10.97
N GLN A 125 5.69 9.88 10.27
CA GLN A 125 7.05 10.09 10.73
C GLN A 125 7.06 10.97 11.99
N PRO A 126 7.68 10.50 13.09
CA PRO A 126 7.76 11.25 14.34
C PRO A 126 8.70 12.46 14.20
N ALA A 127 8.64 13.38 15.16
CA ALA A 127 9.70 14.40 15.27
C ALA A 127 11.02 13.73 15.73
N PRO A 128 12.19 14.32 15.43
CA PRO A 128 13.47 13.84 15.96
C PRO A 128 13.49 13.72 17.50
N GLU A 129 12.79 14.63 18.19
CA GLU A 129 12.63 14.67 19.64
C GLU A 129 11.52 13.76 20.20
N ASP A 130 10.69 13.17 19.33
CA ASP A 130 9.60 12.28 19.75
C ASP A 130 10.15 10.86 19.98
N ALA A 131 10.43 10.54 21.25
CA ALA A 131 10.68 9.17 21.69
C ALA A 131 9.35 8.40 21.79
N GLY A 132 9.22 7.28 21.08
CA GLY A 132 8.05 6.41 21.12
C GLY A 132 7.72 5.75 19.78
N LYS A 133 6.64 4.96 19.76
CA LYS A 133 6.14 4.39 18.50
C LYS A 133 5.52 5.48 17.62
N PRO A 134 5.74 5.42 16.30
CA PRO A 134 5.12 6.37 15.38
C PRO A 134 3.59 6.21 15.41
N CYS A 135 2.90 7.33 15.23
CA CYS A 135 1.45 7.34 15.01
C CYS A 135 1.14 6.59 13.72
N GLY A 136 0.15 5.72 13.70
CA GLY A 136 -0.18 4.94 12.50
C GLY A 136 -1.01 3.71 12.73
N VAL A 137 -1.17 2.95 11.65
CA VAL A 137 -1.91 1.69 11.61
C VAL A 137 -0.93 0.52 11.64
N ASP A 138 -1.06 -0.34 12.65
CA ASP A 138 -0.32 -1.60 12.75
C ASP A 138 -1.24 -2.81 12.82
N TYR A 139 -0.75 -3.95 12.30
CA TYR A 139 -1.39 -5.24 12.44
C TYR A 139 -0.55 -6.12 13.37
N GLU A 140 -1.18 -6.65 14.41
CA GLU A 140 -0.53 -7.46 15.44
C GLU A 140 -1.16 -8.86 15.48
N VAL A 141 -0.35 -9.89 15.25
CA VAL A 141 -0.70 -11.28 15.57
C VAL A 141 -0.18 -11.55 16.98
N LYS A 142 -1.07 -11.83 17.92
CA LYS A 142 -0.75 -12.10 19.32
C LYS A 142 -1.33 -13.46 19.72
N ALA A 143 -0.50 -14.31 20.31
CA ALA A 143 -0.97 -15.49 21.03
C ALA A 143 -0.84 -15.25 22.53
N TYR A 144 -1.82 -15.75 23.29
CA TYR A 144 -1.88 -15.58 24.73
C TYR A 144 -2.63 -16.73 25.42
N ILE A 145 -2.38 -16.88 26.72
CA ILE A 145 -3.08 -17.81 27.61
C ILE A 145 -4.11 -17.02 28.42
N ALA A 146 -5.37 -17.46 28.41
CA ALA A 146 -6.50 -16.83 29.12
C ALA A 146 -7.58 -17.88 29.46
N ASN A 147 -8.49 -17.57 30.39
CA ASN A 147 -9.64 -18.45 30.67
C ASN A 147 -10.78 -18.22 29.67
N GLU A 148 -11.06 -16.96 29.35
CA GLU A 148 -12.08 -16.56 28.36
C GLU A 148 -11.49 -15.78 27.16
N GLU A 149 -12.33 -15.54 26.15
CA GLU A 149 -11.95 -14.88 24.89
C GLU A 149 -11.57 -13.40 25.09
N ASP A 150 -12.37 -12.68 25.89
CA ASP A 150 -12.36 -11.23 26.03
C ASP A 150 -12.31 -10.75 27.48
N GLU A 151 -11.62 -11.50 28.35
CA GLU A 151 -11.38 -11.05 29.73
C GLU A 151 -10.38 -9.86 29.72
N THR A 152 -10.94 -8.66 29.63
CA THR A 152 -10.24 -7.36 29.73
C THR A 152 -9.59 -7.12 31.11
N ASP A 153 -10.00 -7.87 32.14
CA ASP A 153 -9.55 -7.71 33.53
C ASP A 153 -8.45 -8.70 33.96
N GLU A 154 -8.26 -9.84 33.27
CA GLU A 154 -7.03 -10.62 33.45
C GLU A 154 -5.90 -9.79 32.82
N LYS A 155 -5.01 -9.25 33.65
CA LYS A 155 -3.70 -8.76 33.20
C LYS A 155 -2.94 -9.94 32.60
N VAL A 156 -3.19 -10.26 31.34
CA VAL A 156 -2.47 -11.29 30.59
C VAL A 156 -0.99 -10.99 30.73
N GLU A 157 -0.28 -11.83 31.47
CA GLU A 157 1.08 -11.54 31.85
C GLU A 157 1.96 -11.49 30.60
N LYS A 158 2.83 -10.47 30.48
CA LYS A 158 3.69 -10.30 29.29
C LYS A 158 4.49 -11.57 28.95
N LYS A 159 4.85 -12.36 29.97
CA LYS A 159 5.58 -13.63 29.85
C LYS A 159 4.78 -14.75 29.19
N ASP A 160 3.45 -14.70 29.24
CA ASP A 160 2.52 -15.68 28.67
C ASP A 160 2.02 -15.29 27.27
N THR A 161 2.66 -14.28 26.67
CA THR A 161 2.30 -13.79 25.33
C THR A 161 3.46 -13.86 24.37
N CYS A 162 3.16 -14.13 23.11
CA CYS A 162 4.08 -13.90 22.01
C CYS A 162 3.38 -13.11 20.91
N ARG A 163 4.08 -12.11 20.36
CA ARG A 163 3.51 -11.17 19.38
C ARG A 163 4.42 -10.96 18.18
N LEU A 164 3.82 -10.88 17.02
CA LEU A 164 4.45 -10.53 15.76
C LEU A 164 3.67 -9.40 15.10
N ILE A 165 4.38 -8.32 14.73
CA ILE A 165 3.82 -7.27 13.88
C ILE A 165 3.92 -7.74 12.43
N ILE A 166 2.83 -7.57 11.70
CA ILE A 166 2.70 -7.82 10.27
C ILE A 166 2.26 -6.52 9.57
N ARG A 167 2.37 -6.49 8.24
CA ARG A 167 1.92 -5.38 7.41
C ARG A 167 0.87 -5.83 6.42
N LYS A 168 -0.18 -5.01 6.29
CA LYS A 168 -1.05 -5.02 5.12
C LYS A 168 -0.48 -4.02 4.11
N ILE A 169 0.00 -4.50 2.98
CA ILE A 169 0.63 -3.67 1.95
C ILE A 169 -0.20 -3.72 0.66
N GLN A 170 -0.18 -2.64 -0.11
CA GLN A 170 -0.87 -2.57 -1.39
C GLN A 170 0.16 -2.31 -2.49
N TYR A 171 0.18 -3.16 -3.51
CA TYR A 171 0.99 -2.92 -4.71
C TYR A 171 0.15 -2.23 -5.78
N ALA A 172 0.83 -1.61 -6.72
CA ALA A 172 0.18 -1.04 -7.88
C ALA A 172 -0.68 -2.07 -8.65
N PRO A 173 -1.86 -1.67 -9.15
CA PRO A 173 -2.63 -2.48 -10.08
C PRO A 173 -1.84 -2.74 -11.38
N ASN A 174 -2.24 -3.78 -12.11
CA ASN A 174 -1.57 -4.15 -13.37
C ASN A 174 -1.96 -3.21 -14.53
N GLU A 175 -3.15 -2.63 -14.46
CA GLU A 175 -3.67 -1.72 -15.49
C GLU A 175 -3.33 -0.28 -15.11
N LEU A 176 -2.56 0.38 -15.97
CA LEU A 176 -2.21 1.79 -15.81
C LEU A 176 -3.24 2.62 -16.57
N ALA A 177 -4.01 3.43 -15.85
CA ALA A 177 -4.90 4.42 -16.46
C ALA A 177 -4.08 5.51 -17.18
N ALA A 178 -4.73 6.15 -18.16
CA ALA A 178 -4.17 7.32 -18.82
C ALA A 178 -3.92 8.43 -17.78
N GLY A 179 -2.81 9.15 -17.93
CA GLY A 179 -2.43 10.17 -16.96
C GLY A 179 -3.31 11.41 -16.99
N PRO A 180 -3.28 12.18 -15.88
CA PRO A 180 -4.09 13.38 -15.75
C PRO A 180 -3.62 14.50 -16.67
N LYS A 181 -4.56 15.38 -17.02
CA LYS A 181 -4.33 16.63 -17.74
C LYS A 181 -5.14 17.74 -17.09
N THR A 182 -4.49 18.88 -16.87
CA THR A 182 -5.11 20.08 -16.33
C THR A 182 -4.80 21.24 -17.26
N ASP A 183 -5.85 21.89 -17.75
CA ASP A 183 -5.81 23.07 -18.60
C ASP A 183 -6.36 24.28 -17.84
N LEU A 184 -5.59 25.36 -17.79
CA LEU A 184 -5.93 26.61 -17.11
C LEU A 184 -5.82 27.78 -18.07
N ASN A 185 -6.83 28.63 -18.09
CA ASN A 185 -6.80 29.91 -18.78
C ASN A 185 -6.93 31.03 -17.76
N LYS A 186 -5.89 31.84 -17.57
CA LYS A 186 -5.87 32.93 -16.57
C LYS A 186 -5.69 34.28 -17.24
N GLN A 187 -6.60 35.20 -16.98
CA GLN A 187 -6.46 36.60 -17.29
C GLN A 187 -6.17 37.39 -16.01
N PHE A 188 -5.17 38.26 -16.05
CA PHE A 188 -4.83 39.13 -14.92
C PHE A 188 -5.57 40.46 -15.04
N ILE A 189 -5.95 41.08 -13.93
CA ILE A 189 -6.57 42.42 -13.92
C ILE A 189 -5.66 43.45 -14.64
N THR A 190 -4.35 43.25 -14.56
CA THR A 190 -3.32 44.14 -15.12
C THR A 190 -2.83 43.70 -16.51
N ALA A 191 -3.43 42.68 -17.13
CA ALA A 191 -3.04 42.21 -18.47
C ALA A 191 -4.27 42.11 -19.38
N ASP A 192 -4.19 42.71 -20.55
CA ASP A 192 -5.30 42.77 -21.51
C ASP A 192 -5.62 41.39 -22.12
N LYS A 193 -4.63 40.49 -22.15
CA LYS A 193 -4.70 39.17 -22.76
C LYS A 193 -4.43 38.06 -21.74
N PRO A 194 -4.90 36.82 -22.00
CA PRO A 194 -4.74 35.71 -21.06
C PRO A 194 -3.40 34.98 -21.22
N ILE A 195 -3.14 34.06 -20.29
CA ILE A 195 -2.12 33.03 -20.40
C ILE A 195 -2.78 31.67 -20.21
N HIS A 196 -2.55 30.78 -21.17
CA HIS A 196 -3.01 29.41 -21.13
C HIS A 196 -1.88 28.49 -20.65
N VAL A 197 -2.18 27.60 -19.71
CA VAL A 197 -1.24 26.65 -19.12
C VAL A 197 -1.85 25.26 -19.14
N GLU A 198 -1.16 24.32 -19.76
CA GLU A 198 -1.51 22.91 -19.76
C GLU A 198 -0.40 22.14 -19.03
N ALA A 199 -0.76 21.37 -18.01
CA ALA A 199 0.11 20.39 -17.38
C ALA A 199 -0.46 18.99 -17.59
N SER A 200 0.36 18.02 -17.96
CA SER A 200 -0.09 16.65 -18.21
C SER A 200 0.97 15.61 -17.88
N MET A 201 0.50 14.38 -17.64
CA MET A 201 1.32 13.18 -17.45
C MET A 201 0.78 12.06 -18.35
N GLU A 202 1.64 11.17 -18.82
CA GLU A 202 1.20 10.05 -19.67
C GLU A 202 0.46 8.96 -18.89
N LYS A 203 0.87 8.74 -17.64
CA LYS A 203 0.34 7.75 -16.71
C LYS A 203 -0.12 8.44 -15.44
N GLU A 204 -1.14 7.90 -14.77
CA GLU A 204 -1.57 8.38 -13.46
C GLU A 204 -0.72 7.79 -12.33
N LEU A 205 -0.24 6.56 -12.53
CA LEU A 205 0.51 5.79 -11.53
C LEU A 205 2.01 5.72 -11.85
N TYR A 206 2.83 6.02 -10.84
CA TYR A 206 4.28 5.87 -10.86
C TYR A 206 4.78 5.07 -9.66
N TYR A 207 5.96 4.48 -9.81
CA TYR A 207 6.61 3.73 -8.75
C TYR A 207 7.54 4.60 -7.91
N HIS A 208 7.68 4.24 -6.63
CA HIS A 208 8.69 4.83 -5.76
C HIS A 208 10.09 4.68 -6.39
N GLY A 209 10.81 5.79 -6.50
CA GLY A 209 12.15 5.83 -7.08
C GLY A 209 12.22 6.09 -8.58
N ASP A 210 11.11 5.91 -9.31
CA ASP A 210 11.07 6.18 -10.75
C ASP A 210 10.88 7.68 -11.03
N PRO A 211 11.54 8.25 -12.06
CA PRO A 211 11.29 9.62 -12.50
C PRO A 211 9.86 9.79 -13.03
N ILE A 212 9.23 10.89 -12.66
CA ILE A 212 7.87 11.27 -13.09
C ILE A 212 7.98 12.33 -14.19
N PRO A 213 7.69 11.99 -15.47
CA PRO A 213 7.64 12.94 -16.57
C PRO A 213 6.37 13.79 -16.47
N ILE A 214 6.55 15.12 -16.47
CA ILE A 214 5.49 16.11 -16.43
C ILE A 214 5.66 17.04 -17.62
N LYS A 215 4.69 17.02 -18.52
CA LYS A 215 4.67 17.85 -19.71
C LYS A 215 3.95 19.16 -19.42
N VAL A 216 4.63 20.27 -19.65
CA VAL A 216 4.11 21.63 -19.44
C VAL A 216 4.08 22.35 -20.77
N LYS A 217 2.89 22.82 -21.17
CA LYS A 217 2.70 23.72 -22.31
C LYS A 217 2.13 25.05 -21.83
N VAL A 218 2.64 26.13 -22.39
CA VAL A 218 2.19 27.48 -22.07
C VAL A 218 2.00 28.26 -23.36
N ASN A 219 0.85 28.90 -23.51
CA ASN A 219 0.63 29.94 -24.50
C ASN A 219 0.46 31.26 -23.74
N ASN A 220 1.50 32.08 -23.72
CA ASN A 220 1.53 33.33 -22.99
C ASN A 220 1.22 34.50 -23.92
N GLU A 221 -0.03 34.93 -23.96
CA GLU A 221 -0.44 36.10 -24.75
C GLU A 221 -0.35 37.41 -23.94
N THR A 222 0.08 37.32 -22.68
CA THR A 222 0.22 38.49 -21.81
C THR A 222 1.47 39.30 -22.20
N SER A 223 1.54 40.54 -21.71
CA SER A 223 2.73 41.39 -21.78
C SER A 223 3.81 41.03 -20.74
N LYS A 224 3.57 40.02 -19.89
CA LYS A 224 4.46 39.64 -18.78
C LYS A 224 5.33 38.45 -19.14
N VAL A 225 6.48 38.36 -18.48
CA VAL A 225 7.44 37.25 -18.64
C VAL A 225 7.30 36.27 -17.48
N VAL A 226 7.31 34.96 -17.76
CA VAL A 226 7.49 33.92 -16.73
C VAL A 226 8.99 33.80 -16.47
N LYS A 227 9.41 33.97 -15.21
CA LYS A 227 10.84 33.96 -14.84
C LYS A 227 11.41 32.56 -14.63
N LYS A 228 10.58 31.66 -14.12
CA LYS A 228 10.93 30.29 -13.80
C LYS A 228 9.67 29.45 -13.63
N ILE A 229 9.84 28.14 -13.80
CA ILE A 229 8.81 27.14 -13.58
C ILE A 229 9.18 26.36 -12.34
N LYS A 230 8.22 26.12 -11.45
CA LYS A 230 8.42 25.35 -10.23
C LYS A 230 7.49 24.16 -10.21
N ILE A 231 8.07 23.00 -9.94
CA ILE A 231 7.32 21.76 -9.78
C ILE A 231 7.47 21.32 -8.33
N SER A 232 6.34 21.16 -7.65
CA SER A 232 6.32 20.61 -6.30
C SER A 232 5.36 19.44 -6.19
N ILE A 233 5.75 18.42 -5.44
CA ILE A 233 4.89 17.27 -5.13
C ILE A 233 4.55 17.36 -3.65
N HIS A 234 3.27 17.21 -3.35
CA HIS A 234 2.74 17.27 -1.99
C HIS A 234 2.08 15.95 -1.63
N GLN A 235 2.49 15.37 -0.52
CA GLN A 235 1.80 14.28 0.12
C GLN A 235 0.71 14.86 1.04
N ILE A 236 -0.50 14.34 0.88
CA ILE A 236 -1.67 14.68 1.66
C ILE A 236 -2.06 13.43 2.44
N THR A 237 -2.18 13.56 3.75
CA THR A 237 -2.59 12.46 4.62
C THR A 237 -3.78 12.87 5.45
N ASP A 238 -4.92 12.25 5.16
CA ASP A 238 -6.15 12.43 5.92
C ASP A 238 -6.22 11.33 7.00
N VAL A 239 -6.33 11.75 8.26
CA VAL A 239 -6.52 10.87 9.41
C VAL A 239 -8.02 10.72 9.63
N LEU A 240 -8.53 9.51 9.44
CA LEU A 240 -9.95 9.20 9.58
C LEU A 240 -10.15 8.34 10.83
N LEU A 241 -10.35 8.96 12.00
CA LEU A 241 -10.57 8.21 13.25
C LEU A 241 -11.65 8.83 14.16
N TYR A 242 -11.38 10.03 14.69
CA TYR A 242 -12.28 10.79 15.57
C TYR A 242 -12.32 12.27 15.15
N SER A 243 -11.15 12.86 14.89
CA SER A 243 -10.97 14.12 14.17
C SER A 243 -10.57 13.83 12.72
N SER A 244 -11.02 14.67 11.79
CA SER A 244 -10.53 14.68 10.41
C SER A 244 -9.29 15.58 10.32
N ASP A 245 -8.17 15.11 10.86
CA ASP A 245 -6.91 15.83 10.75
C ASP A 245 -6.30 15.61 9.37
N LYS A 246 -5.74 16.68 8.79
CA LYS A 246 -5.12 16.65 7.46
C LYS A 246 -3.68 17.13 7.53
N TYR A 247 -2.74 16.27 7.19
CA TYR A 247 -1.34 16.61 7.02
C TYR A 247 -1.06 16.94 5.56
N HIS A 248 -0.40 18.07 5.33
CA HIS A 248 0.00 18.52 4.00
C HIS A 248 1.51 18.75 4.00
N LYS A 249 2.25 17.94 3.24
CA LYS A 249 3.72 17.95 3.24
C LYS A 249 4.25 18.01 1.82
N CYS A 250 5.02 19.05 1.53
CA CYS A 250 5.78 19.15 0.28
C CYS A 250 6.95 18.15 0.34
N ILE A 251 6.96 17.13 -0.52
CA ILE A 251 7.99 16.07 -0.55
C ILE A 251 9.05 16.33 -1.64
N LEU A 252 8.73 17.16 -2.62
CA LEU A 252 9.65 17.56 -3.68
C LEU A 252 9.34 19.00 -4.06
N ASN A 253 10.38 19.80 -4.28
CA ASN A 253 10.26 21.20 -4.65
C ASN A 253 11.45 21.60 -5.53
N GLU A 254 11.26 21.52 -6.84
CA GLU A 254 12.28 21.84 -7.83
C GLU A 254 11.92 23.09 -8.62
N GLU A 255 12.92 23.90 -8.94
CA GLU A 255 12.77 25.13 -9.71
C GLU A 255 13.63 25.05 -10.97
N PHE A 256 13.02 25.38 -12.10
CA PHE A 256 13.61 25.35 -13.43
C PHE A 256 13.71 26.78 -13.95
N GLY A 257 14.92 27.20 -14.34
CA GLY A 257 15.21 28.56 -14.83
C GLY A 257 14.69 28.87 -16.23
N ASP A 258 13.78 28.06 -16.78
CA ASP A 258 13.19 28.30 -18.08
C ASP A 258 12.31 29.55 -18.04
N GLN A 259 12.59 30.49 -18.96
CA GLN A 259 11.85 31.73 -19.09
C GLN A 259 10.88 31.68 -20.27
N ILE A 260 9.70 32.25 -20.10
CA ILE A 260 8.68 32.34 -21.17
C ILE A 260 8.39 33.82 -21.39
N ASN A 261 8.77 34.30 -22.57
CA ASN A 261 8.60 35.71 -22.95
C ASN A 261 7.11 36.06 -23.13
N ALA A 262 6.83 37.36 -23.13
CA ALA A 262 5.52 37.88 -23.53
C ALA A 262 5.18 37.48 -24.97
N ASN A 263 3.90 37.22 -25.25
CA ASN A 263 3.39 36.82 -26.57
C ASN A 263 4.15 35.63 -27.19
N SER A 264 4.43 34.59 -26.40
CA SER A 264 5.18 33.41 -26.87
C SER A 264 4.59 32.11 -26.35
N THR A 265 4.90 31.02 -27.05
CA THR A 265 4.53 29.66 -26.67
C THR A 265 5.74 28.89 -26.14
N PHE A 266 5.51 27.98 -25.21
CA PHE A 266 6.53 27.13 -24.60
C PHE A 266 5.99 25.70 -24.40
N GLU A 267 6.83 24.70 -24.63
CA GLU A 267 6.52 23.29 -24.37
C GLU A 267 7.79 22.56 -23.92
N LYS A 268 7.73 21.91 -22.76
CA LYS A 268 8.84 21.12 -22.21
C LYS A 268 8.35 20.00 -21.31
N GLU A 269 9.09 18.90 -21.28
CA GLU A 269 8.93 17.82 -20.32
C GLU A 269 9.97 17.95 -19.20
N TYR A 270 9.50 17.87 -17.95
CA TYR A 270 10.32 17.85 -16.75
C TYR A 270 10.27 16.46 -16.12
N ARG A 271 11.36 16.02 -15.50
CA ARG A 271 11.43 14.73 -14.79
C ARG A 271 11.84 14.98 -13.36
N VAL A 272 10.96 14.62 -12.42
CA VAL A 272 11.16 14.81 -10.98
C VAL A 272 11.01 13.47 -10.26
N THR A 273 11.77 13.26 -9.18
CA THR A 273 11.77 11.98 -8.45
C THR A 273 11.57 12.21 -6.96
N PRO A 274 10.36 12.05 -6.41
CA PRO A 274 10.12 12.20 -4.98
C PRO A 274 10.74 11.01 -4.21
N LEU A 275 11.66 11.30 -3.28
CA LEU A 275 12.38 10.29 -2.50
C LEU A 275 12.26 10.53 -1.01
N LEU A 276 12.10 9.46 -0.22
CA LEU A 276 12.16 9.55 1.25
C LEU A 276 13.53 10.07 1.72
N ALA A 277 14.61 9.71 1.02
CA ALA A 277 15.98 10.12 1.38
C ALA A 277 16.13 11.64 1.59
N SER A 278 15.47 12.44 0.76
CA SER A 278 15.47 13.91 0.82
C SER A 278 14.49 14.49 1.85
N ASN A 279 13.74 13.64 2.55
CA ASN A 279 12.63 14.03 3.41
C ASN A 279 12.71 13.40 4.82
N LYS A 280 13.83 12.74 5.17
CA LYS A 280 14.02 12.03 6.45
C LYS A 280 13.88 12.88 7.69
N GLU A 281 13.91 14.20 7.60
CA GLU A 281 13.76 15.11 8.74
C GLU A 281 12.33 15.68 8.87
N LYS A 282 11.45 15.41 7.90
CA LYS A 282 10.10 16.01 7.86
C LYS A 282 9.14 15.26 8.78
N ARG A 283 8.77 15.91 9.88
CA ARG A 283 7.71 15.46 10.79
C ARG A 283 6.34 15.38 10.11
N GLY A 284 5.59 14.33 10.42
CA GLY A 284 4.20 14.14 9.97
C GLY A 284 4.07 13.74 8.50
N LEU A 285 5.15 13.18 7.94
CA LEU A 285 5.16 12.56 6.62
C LEU A 285 4.68 11.11 6.75
N ALA A 286 3.75 10.68 5.91
CA ALA A 286 3.29 9.30 5.88
C ALA A 286 4.32 8.40 5.19
N LEU A 287 4.66 7.30 5.85
CA LEU A 287 5.59 6.26 5.41
C LEU A 287 4.86 4.93 5.34
N ASP A 288 5.29 4.06 4.44
CA ASP A 288 4.86 2.66 4.48
C ASP A 288 5.31 2.05 5.82
N GLY A 289 4.48 1.19 6.41
CA GLY A 289 4.73 0.62 7.73
C GLY A 289 6.13 0.02 7.83
N LYS A 290 6.88 0.36 8.89
CA LYS A 290 8.26 -0.12 9.08
C LYS A 290 8.29 -1.36 9.99
N LEU A 291 8.83 -2.47 9.49
CA LEU A 291 9.22 -3.58 10.34
C LEU A 291 10.66 -3.35 10.81
N LYS A 292 10.86 -3.01 12.09
CA LYS A 292 12.16 -2.81 12.79
C LYS A 292 13.36 -2.42 11.91
N ASP A 293 13.99 -3.40 11.25
CA ASP A 293 15.28 -3.28 10.54
C ASP A 293 15.14 -3.20 9.00
N GLU A 294 13.94 -3.13 8.45
CA GLU A 294 13.71 -2.97 7.01
C GLU A 294 13.65 -1.49 6.61
N ASP A 295 14.22 -1.18 5.44
CA ASP A 295 14.05 0.11 4.79
C ASP A 295 12.56 0.36 4.49
N THR A 296 12.14 1.61 4.65
CA THR A 296 10.78 2.07 4.31
C THR A 296 10.85 3.10 3.19
N ASN A 297 9.70 3.34 2.56
CA ASN A 297 9.50 4.37 1.55
C ASN A 297 8.43 5.36 2.01
N LEU A 298 8.24 6.41 1.20
CA LEU A 298 7.03 7.22 1.28
C LEU A 298 5.79 6.31 1.22
N ALA A 299 4.74 6.62 1.98
CA ALA A 299 3.54 5.80 1.97
C ALA A 299 2.94 5.69 0.57
N SER A 300 2.56 4.50 0.15
CA SER A 300 1.86 4.32 -1.13
C SER A 300 0.48 4.98 -1.10
N SER A 301 0.02 5.51 -2.24
CA SER A 301 -1.33 6.06 -2.38
C SER A 301 -2.37 5.02 -1.96
N THR A 302 -3.37 5.45 -1.18
CA THR A 302 -4.45 4.56 -0.75
C THR A 302 -5.48 4.39 -1.87
N ILE A 303 -5.64 3.17 -2.38
CA ILE A 303 -6.69 2.83 -3.34
C ILE A 303 -7.86 2.21 -2.58
N LEU A 304 -9.05 2.81 -2.69
CA LEU A 304 -10.29 2.32 -2.10
C LEU A 304 -11.31 1.99 -3.20
N LEU A 305 -12.13 0.95 -3.01
CA LEU A 305 -13.28 0.74 -3.89
C LEU A 305 -14.36 1.80 -3.60
N PRO A 306 -15.23 2.11 -4.59
CA PRO A 306 -16.39 2.96 -4.38
C PRO A 306 -17.21 2.49 -3.16
N ASN A 307 -17.61 3.43 -2.30
CA ASN A 307 -18.36 3.23 -1.04
C ASN A 307 -17.57 2.67 0.17
N MET A 308 -16.28 2.39 0.05
CA MET A 308 -15.43 2.00 1.21
C MET A 308 -14.93 3.19 2.03
N ASP A 309 -14.96 4.39 1.44
CA ASP A 309 -14.53 5.66 2.03
C ASP A 309 -15.22 5.96 3.38
N LYS A 310 -16.52 5.68 3.49
CA LYS A 310 -17.31 5.97 4.70
C LYS A 310 -17.04 5.03 5.88
N GLN A 311 -16.46 3.86 5.63
CA GLN A 311 -16.19 2.84 6.66
C GLN A 311 -14.71 2.81 7.08
N MET A 312 -13.84 3.48 6.31
CA MET A 312 -12.41 3.42 6.53
C MET A 312 -12.02 4.19 7.79
N GLN A 313 -11.29 3.52 8.67
CA GLN A 313 -10.70 4.11 9.87
C GLN A 313 -9.19 3.92 9.80
N GLY A 314 -8.41 5.01 9.73
CA GLY A 314 -6.96 4.94 9.57
C GLY A 314 -6.36 6.16 8.89
N LEU A 315 -5.35 5.92 8.05
CA LEU A 315 -4.65 6.95 7.28
C LEU A 315 -4.95 6.77 5.79
N VAL A 316 -5.50 7.80 5.15
CA VAL A 316 -5.65 7.88 3.68
C VAL A 316 -4.52 8.76 3.14
N VAL A 317 -3.71 8.22 2.24
CA VAL A 317 -2.60 8.93 1.62
C VAL A 317 -2.92 9.20 0.16
N SER A 318 -2.77 10.46 -0.26
CA SER A 318 -2.86 10.90 -1.65
C SER A 318 -1.73 11.85 -1.99
N TYR A 319 -1.42 11.99 -3.29
CA TYR A 319 -0.39 12.90 -3.75
C TYR A 319 -0.96 13.87 -4.78
N LYS A 320 -0.40 15.08 -4.80
CA LYS A 320 -0.64 16.04 -5.86
C LYS A 320 0.63 16.71 -6.33
N ILE A 321 0.70 16.94 -7.63
CA ILE A 321 1.73 17.73 -8.28
C ILE A 321 1.19 19.14 -8.49
N LYS A 322 2.00 20.14 -8.20
CA LYS A 322 1.73 21.54 -8.52
C LYS A 322 2.80 22.04 -9.50
N VAL A 323 2.35 22.46 -10.67
CA VAL A 323 3.17 23.18 -11.65
C VAL A 323 2.87 24.66 -11.51
N THR A 324 3.82 25.41 -10.99
CA THR A 324 3.68 26.84 -10.70
C THR A 324 4.54 27.66 -11.66
N LEU A 325 3.90 28.51 -12.47
CA LEU A 325 4.57 29.52 -13.29
C LEU A 325 4.81 30.77 -12.43
N MET A 326 6.09 31.09 -12.17
CA MET A 326 6.44 32.28 -11.41
C MET A 326 6.55 33.49 -12.32
N MET A 327 5.66 34.45 -12.13
CA MET A 327 5.55 35.63 -12.99
C MET A 327 6.61 36.68 -12.64
N GLY A 328 7.14 37.37 -13.64
CA GLY A 328 8.12 38.43 -13.46
C GLY A 328 7.52 39.72 -12.88
N GLY A 329 8.09 40.18 -11.76
CA GLY A 329 7.88 41.51 -11.17
C GLY A 329 8.15 42.66 -12.14
N GLY A 330 7.15 43.52 -12.38
CA GLY A 330 7.33 44.83 -13.00
C GLY A 330 7.92 45.87 -12.02
N LEU A 331 8.23 47.07 -12.53
CA LEU A 331 9.00 48.15 -11.88
C LEU A 331 8.43 48.65 -10.53
N LEU A 332 7.17 48.34 -10.20
CA LEU A 332 6.46 48.78 -8.97
C LEU A 332 6.44 47.76 -7.83
N GLY A 333 7.21 46.67 -7.91
CA GLY A 333 7.49 45.80 -6.77
C GLY A 333 6.31 44.96 -6.26
N SER A 334 6.34 43.66 -6.55
CA SER A 334 5.76 42.54 -5.74
C SER A 334 4.28 42.54 -5.30
N LEU A 335 3.48 43.60 -5.47
CA LEU A 335 2.19 43.74 -4.79
C LEU A 335 0.96 43.29 -5.61
N THR A 336 1.12 42.87 -6.88
CA THR A 336 -0.02 42.54 -7.77
C THR A 336 0.15 41.25 -8.59
N LEU A 337 1.15 40.41 -8.29
CA LEU A 337 1.43 39.21 -9.09
C LEU A 337 0.98 37.94 -8.39
N SER A 338 -0.06 37.32 -8.94
CA SER A 338 -0.44 35.96 -8.58
C SER A 338 0.29 34.98 -9.50
N ASP A 339 1.13 34.13 -8.94
CA ASP A 339 1.66 32.97 -9.68
C ASP A 339 0.50 32.09 -10.16
N ILE A 340 0.69 31.43 -11.29
CA ILE A 340 -0.31 30.49 -11.84
C ILE A 340 0.10 29.09 -11.43
N THR A 341 -0.83 28.34 -10.84
CA THR A 341 -0.57 26.96 -10.41
C THR A 341 -1.59 26.01 -11.04
N ALA A 342 -1.11 25.05 -11.83
CA ALA A 342 -1.87 23.88 -12.27
C ALA A 342 -1.62 22.72 -11.31
N GLU A 343 -2.68 22.02 -10.90
CA GLU A 343 -2.58 20.84 -10.04
C GLU A 343 -2.89 19.56 -10.84
N LEU A 344 -2.13 18.49 -10.60
CA LEU A 344 -2.38 17.15 -11.15
C LEU A 344 -2.43 16.13 -9.99
N PRO A 345 -3.40 15.21 -9.97
CA PRO A 345 -3.36 14.08 -9.04
C PRO A 345 -2.18 13.16 -9.37
N LEU A 346 -1.65 12.45 -8.38
CA LEU A 346 -0.60 11.46 -8.56
C LEU A 346 -0.91 10.21 -7.73
N VAL A 347 -0.81 9.04 -8.36
CA VAL A 347 -0.82 7.75 -7.67
C VAL A 347 0.62 7.26 -7.57
N LEU A 348 1.17 7.18 -6.36
CA LEU A 348 2.54 6.75 -6.11
C LEU A 348 2.53 5.45 -5.31
N MET A 349 3.05 4.35 -5.85
CA MET A 349 2.91 3.02 -5.23
C MET A 349 4.17 2.16 -5.37
N SER A 350 4.25 1.09 -4.59
CA SER A 350 5.27 0.06 -4.78
C SER A 350 4.92 -0.89 -5.94
N PRO A 351 5.90 -1.29 -6.78
CA PRO A 351 5.67 -2.26 -7.84
C PRO A 351 5.45 -3.67 -7.26
N LYS A 352 4.71 -4.51 -7.99
CA LYS A 352 4.60 -5.93 -7.63
C LYS A 352 5.96 -6.63 -7.78
N PRO A 353 6.41 -7.44 -6.81
CA PRO A 353 7.63 -8.20 -6.94
C PRO A 353 7.58 -9.16 -8.14
N ALA A 354 8.66 -9.25 -8.93
CA ALA A 354 8.74 -10.05 -10.15
C ALA A 354 8.38 -11.55 -9.94
N GLY A 355 8.57 -12.07 -8.72
CA GLY A 355 8.21 -13.45 -8.37
C GLY A 355 6.70 -13.73 -8.33
N LEU A 356 5.84 -12.73 -8.05
CA LEU A 356 4.39 -12.92 -7.96
C LEU A 356 3.72 -13.01 -9.35
N ILE A 357 4.29 -12.30 -10.34
CA ILE A 357 3.81 -12.31 -11.74
C ILE A 357 3.99 -13.71 -12.36
N SER A 358 5.06 -14.42 -11.97
CA SER A 358 5.37 -15.76 -12.48
C SER A 358 4.43 -16.87 -11.97
N ALA A 359 3.82 -16.69 -10.79
CA ALA A 359 2.92 -17.67 -10.19
C ALA A 359 1.51 -17.64 -10.82
N LEU A 360 1.02 -16.45 -11.21
CA LEU A 360 -0.27 -16.30 -11.89
C LEU A 360 -0.25 -16.88 -13.31
N ASN A 361 0.88 -16.77 -14.03
CA ASN A 361 1.03 -17.39 -15.36
C ASN A 361 1.19 -18.92 -15.34
N ARG A 362 1.43 -19.54 -14.17
CA ARG A 362 1.46 -21.01 -14.03
C ARG A 362 0.09 -21.64 -13.78
N ILE A 363 -0.93 -20.84 -13.44
CA ILE A 363 -2.31 -21.31 -13.32
C ILE A 363 -3.04 -20.95 -14.61
N GLN A 364 -2.61 -21.56 -15.73
CA GLN A 364 -3.55 -21.80 -16.83
C GLN A 364 -4.27 -23.11 -16.54
N PRO A 365 -5.59 -23.20 -16.76
CA PRO A 365 -6.31 -24.45 -16.58
C PRO A 365 -5.73 -25.48 -17.55
N VAL A 366 -5.34 -26.64 -17.02
CA VAL A 366 -5.17 -27.85 -17.83
C VAL A 366 -6.53 -28.15 -18.45
N MET A 367 -6.78 -27.65 -19.67
CA MET A 367 -7.81 -28.22 -20.52
C MET A 367 -7.40 -29.66 -20.75
N LYS A 368 -8.08 -30.58 -20.05
CA LYS A 368 -8.11 -31.98 -20.45
C LYS A 368 -8.57 -32.01 -21.90
N ARG A 369 -7.66 -32.33 -22.82
CA ARG A 369 -8.01 -32.77 -24.17
C ARG A 369 -8.89 -34.01 -24.03
N SER A 370 -10.20 -33.84 -24.20
CA SER A 370 -11.06 -34.94 -24.62
C SER A 370 -10.56 -35.39 -25.99
N LYS A 371 -10.19 -36.67 -26.11
CA LYS A 371 -10.03 -37.30 -27.42
C LYS A 371 -11.42 -37.41 -28.03
N SER A 372 -11.73 -36.57 -29.01
CA SER A 372 -12.81 -36.84 -29.95
C SER A 372 -12.23 -37.74 -31.05
N GLU A 373 -12.64 -39.00 -31.05
CA GLU A 373 -12.54 -39.86 -32.23
C GLU A 373 -13.39 -39.23 -33.33
N GLY A 374 -12.73 -38.78 -34.39
CA GLY A 374 -13.34 -38.23 -35.59
C GLY A 374 -12.80 -38.98 -36.79
N GLU A 375 -13.53 -40.01 -37.22
CA GLU A 375 -13.33 -40.68 -38.48
C GLU A 375 -13.33 -39.67 -39.63
N THR A 376 -12.26 -39.70 -40.42
CA THR A 376 -12.10 -38.81 -41.58
C THR A 376 -12.52 -39.58 -42.83
N LEU A 377 -13.78 -39.46 -43.24
CA LEU A 377 -14.21 -39.77 -44.61
C LEU A 377 -13.76 -38.63 -45.53
N ARG A 378 -12.67 -38.84 -46.27
CA ARG A 378 -12.32 -38.02 -47.44
C ARG A 378 -12.52 -38.82 -48.72
N ASN A 379 -13.60 -38.49 -49.42
CA ASN A 379 -13.80 -38.78 -50.83
C ASN A 379 -12.63 -38.24 -51.66
N ARG A 380 -11.91 -39.14 -52.33
CA ARG A 380 -11.11 -38.83 -53.53
C ARG A 380 -11.74 -39.57 -54.71
N CYS A 381 -12.47 -38.85 -55.55
CA CYS A 381 -12.65 -39.22 -56.94
C CYS A 381 -11.37 -38.90 -57.70
N ARG A 382 -10.80 -39.87 -58.42
CA ARG A 382 -10.29 -39.74 -59.81
C ARG A 382 -9.92 -41.13 -60.38
N PHE A 383 -10.75 -41.56 -61.33
CA PHE A 383 -10.52 -42.32 -62.58
C PHE A 383 -9.66 -43.61 -62.63
N GLN A 384 -10.35 -44.67 -63.12
CA GLN A 384 -10.00 -45.66 -64.17
C GLN A 384 -8.62 -46.35 -64.06
N THR A 385 -8.51 -47.69 -64.08
CA THR A 385 -8.86 -48.62 -65.18
C THR A 385 -8.80 -50.09 -64.70
N THR A 386 -9.72 -50.95 -65.21
CA THR A 386 -9.57 -52.37 -65.64
C THR A 386 -8.50 -53.28 -64.98
N SER A 387 -8.68 -54.55 -64.61
CA SER A 387 -9.70 -55.58 -64.90
C SER A 387 -9.19 -56.97 -64.44
N PHE A 388 -10.13 -57.94 -64.26
CA PHE A 388 -10.00 -59.42 -64.31
C PHE A 388 -9.26 -60.17 -63.18
N HIS A 389 -9.99 -60.94 -62.35
CA HIS A 389 -10.31 -62.40 -62.41
C HIS A 389 -9.16 -63.27 -61.87
N GLU A 390 -9.31 -63.82 -60.65
CA GLU A 390 -9.83 -65.18 -60.32
C GLU A 390 -8.72 -66.26 -60.41
N PRO A 391 -8.87 -67.44 -59.79
CA PRO A 391 -10.02 -67.97 -59.02
C PRO A 391 -9.86 -67.96 -57.50
#